data_AF-A0A7T5R0D0-F1
#
_entry.id   AF-A0A7T5R0D0-F1
#
_cell.length_a   1.000
_cell.length_b   1.000
_cell.length_c   1.000
_cell.angle_alpha   90.00
_cell.angle_beta   90.00
_cell.angle_gamma   90.00
#
_symmetry.space_group_name_H-M   'P 1'
#
loop_
_entity.id
_entity.type
_entity.pdbx_description
1 polymer ?
#
loop_
_entity_poly.entity_id
_entity_poly.type
_entity_poly.pdbx_seq_one_letter_code
_entity_poly.pdbx_strand_id
1 'polypeptide(L)'
;MTNPLGAIAPYADVSDMTIAITGGATGLGRSVVDALAHLHVRKLIVIDIRDDIFPELKAKYGDKVETIAFNLATAQDADYVSLAGKVSQAAIDPADGKPHLDVFFGNAGILKATAKKPYEATKDFDLAELHASFNVNAAANAMMFKLLKPLLESSQGRFVFTTSPTSGRTADTKYPSYGSSKAYQEQFMGCLAAGNPEVPVLAFDPGRLDATGVRAEAYPQEVPGAQPGPSDILEPLLLLMARDTDIANLRGHVVQVNNVEDIDVKGRRVNKRVKEADGSEGFAVIIKKRPLASRPGEGDVVSCFVTSHSRALVGADPLPPYDPNGKTLGEIYGLPSEQIGNKMAPV
;
A
#
# COMPACT_ATOMS: atom_id res chain seq x y z
N MET A 1 24.43 -17.08 -3.37
CA MET A 1 24.73 -15.92 -2.51
C MET A 1 24.90 -14.74 -3.45
N THR A 2 24.13 -13.65 -3.45
CA THR A 2 23.22 -13.01 -2.48
C THR A 2 21.97 -12.47 -3.19
N ASN A 3 20.77 -12.83 -2.76
CA ASN A 3 19.56 -12.04 -2.98
C ASN A 3 18.79 -11.98 -1.66
N PRO A 4 18.83 -10.85 -0.94
CA PRO A 4 17.92 -10.65 0.19
C PRO A 4 16.63 -9.91 -0.24
N LEU A 5 16.70 -9.15 -1.35
CA LEU A 5 15.72 -8.24 -2.02
C LEU A 5 16.59 -7.30 -2.89
N GLY A 6 17.49 -7.84 -3.71
CA GLY A 6 18.84 -7.33 -4.03
C GLY A 6 19.01 -5.82 -4.30
N ALA A 7 19.31 -5.03 -3.26
CA ALA A 7 19.44 -3.55 -3.28
C ALA A 7 18.21 -2.80 -3.83
N ILE A 8 17.07 -3.45 -3.66
CA ILE A 8 15.68 -3.02 -3.52
C ILE A 8 14.94 -2.47 -4.75
N ALA A 9 15.54 -1.86 -5.78
CA ALA A 9 14.99 -2.01 -7.16
C ALA A 9 15.88 -1.38 -8.26
N PRO A 10 17.04 -1.97 -8.63
CA PRO A 10 17.76 -1.44 -9.79
C PRO A 10 17.15 -1.83 -11.14
N TYR A 11 16.43 -2.95 -11.30
CA TYR A 11 15.74 -3.30 -12.58
C TYR A 11 14.57 -4.29 -12.38
N ALA A 12 13.65 -4.03 -11.45
CA ALA A 12 12.47 -4.88 -11.25
C ALA A 12 11.75 -5.15 -12.58
N ASP A 13 11.81 -6.38 -13.11
CA ASP A 13 11.29 -6.67 -14.45
C ASP A 13 9.77 -6.81 -14.41
N VAL A 14 9.11 -5.72 -14.78
CA VAL A 14 7.67 -5.61 -15.02
C VAL A 14 7.36 -5.38 -16.50
N SER A 15 8.35 -5.59 -17.37
CA SER A 15 8.21 -5.33 -18.80
C SER A 15 7.14 -6.22 -19.40
N ASP A 16 6.36 -5.63 -20.30
CA ASP A 16 5.23 -6.26 -20.98
C ASP A 16 4.17 -6.86 -20.03
N MET A 17 4.16 -6.51 -18.74
CA MET A 17 3.12 -7.00 -17.82
C MET A 17 1.79 -6.28 -17.99
N THR A 18 0.70 -7.01 -17.74
CA THR A 18 -0.62 -6.46 -17.46
C THR A 18 -0.88 -6.48 -15.96
N ILE A 19 -1.10 -5.30 -15.36
CA ILE A 19 -1.25 -5.14 -13.91
C ILE A 19 -2.55 -4.40 -13.60
N ALA A 20 -3.39 -4.99 -12.74
CA ALA A 20 -4.62 -4.36 -12.25
C ALA A 20 -4.46 -3.90 -10.80
N ILE A 21 -4.88 -2.68 -10.48
CA ILE A 21 -4.66 -2.05 -9.17
C ILE A 21 -5.96 -1.45 -8.66
N THR A 22 -6.34 -1.76 -7.41
CA THR A 22 -7.43 -1.04 -6.71
C THR A 22 -6.89 0.15 -5.92
N GLY A 23 -7.64 1.25 -5.88
CA GLY A 23 -7.19 2.46 -5.18
C GLY A 23 -6.04 3.17 -5.90
N GLY A 24 -5.99 3.11 -7.24
CA GLY A 24 -4.90 3.62 -8.05
C GLY A 24 -4.97 5.12 -8.39
N ALA A 25 -6.02 5.84 -7.97
CA ALA A 25 -6.16 7.26 -8.30
C ALA A 25 -5.38 8.19 -7.35
N THR A 26 -5.11 7.77 -6.11
CA THR A 26 -4.44 8.61 -5.09
C THR A 26 -3.40 7.85 -4.25
N GLY A 27 -2.58 8.59 -3.49
CA GLY A 27 -1.67 8.04 -2.48
C GLY A 27 -0.65 7.03 -3.04
N LEU A 28 -0.49 5.91 -2.32
CA LEU A 28 0.42 4.82 -2.70
C LEU A 28 0.02 4.19 -4.03
N GLY A 29 -1.27 3.93 -4.26
CA GLY A 29 -1.74 3.34 -5.51
C GLY A 29 -1.44 4.22 -6.71
N ARG A 30 -1.63 5.54 -6.59
CA ARG A 30 -1.23 6.50 -7.64
C ARG A 30 0.27 6.49 -7.90
N SER A 31 1.08 6.45 -6.84
CA SER A 31 2.55 6.44 -6.99
C SER A 31 3.03 5.14 -7.66
N VAL A 32 2.37 4.02 -7.40
CA VAL A 32 2.62 2.74 -8.09
C VAL A 32 2.19 2.81 -9.55
N VAL A 33 1.02 3.36 -9.86
CA VAL A 33 0.57 3.58 -11.25
C VAL A 33 1.58 4.44 -12.01
N ASP A 34 2.00 5.57 -11.42
CA ASP A 34 2.94 6.49 -12.05
C ASP A 34 4.30 5.82 -12.29
N ALA A 35 4.80 5.04 -11.32
CA ALA A 35 6.06 4.30 -11.46
C ALA A 35 5.96 3.23 -12.55
N LEU A 36 4.94 2.37 -12.47
CA LEU A 36 4.74 1.31 -13.46
C LEU A 36 4.51 1.85 -14.86
N ALA A 37 3.86 3.01 -15.01
CA ALA A 37 3.62 3.62 -16.32
C ALA A 37 4.92 4.12 -16.97
N HIS A 38 5.92 4.50 -16.18
CA HIS A 38 7.27 4.80 -16.66
C HIS A 38 8.10 3.54 -16.92
N LEU A 39 7.72 2.40 -16.33
CA LEU A 39 8.28 1.10 -16.66
C LEU A 39 7.57 0.54 -17.91
N HIS A 40 8.23 -0.34 -18.65
CA HIS A 40 7.72 -0.88 -19.92
C HIS A 40 6.55 -1.87 -19.76
N VAL A 41 5.64 -1.63 -18.81
CA VAL A 41 4.39 -2.39 -18.68
C VAL A 41 3.54 -2.26 -19.93
N ARG A 42 2.87 -3.35 -20.30
CA ARG A 42 1.95 -3.39 -21.43
C ARG A 42 0.66 -2.66 -21.12
N LYS A 43 0.05 -2.94 -19.97
CA LYS A 43 -1.25 -2.38 -19.60
C LYS A 43 -1.38 -2.22 -18.09
N LEU A 44 -1.90 -1.07 -17.67
CA LEU A 44 -2.30 -0.79 -16.30
C LEU A 44 -3.81 -0.63 -16.24
N ILE A 45 -4.46 -1.42 -15.39
CA ILE A 45 -5.91 -1.37 -15.17
C ILE A 45 -6.14 -0.73 -13.80
N VAL A 46 -6.50 0.55 -13.80
CA VAL A 46 -6.71 1.36 -12.59
C VAL A 46 -8.17 1.27 -12.16
N ILE A 47 -8.41 0.73 -10.98
CA ILE A 47 -9.74 0.57 -10.40
C ILE A 47 -9.86 1.51 -9.22
N ASP A 48 -10.78 2.47 -9.26
CA ASP A 48 -10.97 3.45 -8.19
C ASP A 48 -12.41 3.99 -8.16
N ILE A 49 -12.80 4.57 -7.02
CA ILE A 49 -14.06 5.32 -6.90
C ILE A 49 -13.91 6.77 -7.42
N ARG A 50 -12.67 7.29 -7.42
CA ARG A 50 -12.32 8.65 -7.87
C ARG A 50 -12.17 8.71 -9.39
N ASP A 51 -13.30 8.60 -10.08
CA ASP A 51 -13.36 8.68 -11.54
C ASP A 51 -13.05 10.07 -12.09
N ASP A 52 -13.12 11.11 -11.25
CA ASP A 52 -12.71 12.48 -11.55
C ASP A 52 -11.22 12.61 -11.93
N ILE A 53 -10.38 11.67 -11.50
CA ILE A 53 -8.94 11.63 -11.81
C ILE A 53 -8.65 10.86 -13.11
N PHE A 54 -9.61 10.09 -13.64
CA PHE A 54 -9.37 9.24 -14.82
C PHE A 54 -9.02 10.02 -16.10
N PRO A 55 -9.63 11.19 -16.41
CA PRO A 55 -9.21 11.98 -17.56
C PRO A 55 -7.74 12.40 -17.48
N GLU A 56 -7.24 12.74 -16.29
CA GLU A 56 -5.83 13.09 -16.07
C GLU A 56 -4.91 11.88 -16.34
N LEU A 57 -5.24 10.71 -15.77
CA LEU A 57 -4.46 9.48 -16.00
C LEU A 57 -4.43 9.09 -17.49
N LYS A 58 -5.56 9.17 -18.17
CA LYS A 58 -5.66 8.88 -19.62
C LYS A 58 -4.90 9.91 -20.45
N ALA A 59 -4.97 11.19 -20.11
CA ALA A 59 -4.20 12.22 -20.80
C ALA A 59 -2.69 12.03 -20.61
N LYS A 60 -2.25 11.60 -19.41
CA LYS A 60 -0.83 11.41 -19.09
C LYS A 60 -0.24 10.14 -19.72
N TYR A 61 -0.98 9.04 -19.76
CA TYR A 61 -0.45 7.72 -20.11
C TYR A 61 -1.09 7.05 -21.33
N GLY A 62 -2.12 7.66 -21.92
CA GLY A 62 -2.80 7.16 -23.11
C GLY A 62 -3.33 5.74 -22.94
N ASP A 63 -3.21 4.95 -24.01
CA ASP A 63 -3.76 3.58 -24.07
C ASP A 63 -3.09 2.59 -23.11
N LYS A 64 -1.94 2.95 -22.51
CA LYS A 64 -1.29 2.14 -21.48
C LYS A 64 -2.17 2.01 -20.24
N VAL A 65 -3.04 2.98 -19.95
CA VAL A 65 -3.92 2.97 -18.77
C VAL A 65 -5.38 2.77 -19.17
N GLU A 66 -5.99 1.69 -18.68
CA GLU A 66 -7.44 1.53 -18.62
C GLU A 66 -7.95 1.94 -17.24
N THR A 67 -9.11 2.60 -17.16
CA THR A 67 -9.68 3.05 -15.89
C THR A 67 -11.07 2.46 -15.69
N ILE A 68 -11.33 1.90 -14.51
CA ILE A 68 -12.63 1.31 -14.15
C ILE A 68 -13.15 1.99 -12.88
N ALA A 69 -14.26 2.70 -13.01
CA ALA A 69 -14.96 3.28 -11.86
C ALA A 69 -15.62 2.16 -11.05
N PHE A 70 -15.30 2.05 -9.76
CA PHE A 70 -15.86 1.02 -8.91
C PHE A 70 -15.88 1.42 -7.43
N ASN A 71 -17.05 1.28 -6.80
CA ASN A 71 -17.21 1.51 -5.36
C ASN A 71 -17.18 0.18 -4.59
N LEU A 72 -16.02 -0.13 -4.00
CA LEU A 72 -15.83 -1.35 -3.20
C LEU A 72 -16.64 -1.36 -1.90
N ALA A 73 -17.05 -0.21 -1.36
CA ALA A 73 -17.72 -0.14 -0.06
C ALA A 73 -19.14 -0.72 -0.09
N THR A 74 -19.83 -0.58 -1.23
CA THR A 74 -21.22 -1.00 -1.42
C THR A 74 -21.37 -2.21 -2.34
N ALA A 75 -20.29 -2.67 -2.95
CA ALA A 75 -20.29 -3.74 -3.94
C ALA A 75 -20.86 -5.06 -3.39
N GLN A 76 -21.70 -5.70 -4.19
CA GLN A 76 -22.25 -7.04 -3.98
C GLN A 76 -21.62 -8.04 -4.97
N ASP A 77 -21.95 -9.32 -4.82
CA ASP A 77 -21.40 -10.40 -5.65
C ASP A 77 -21.50 -10.14 -7.16
N ALA A 78 -22.64 -9.66 -7.65
CA ALA A 78 -22.85 -9.34 -9.06
C ALA A 78 -21.94 -8.19 -9.55
N ASP A 79 -21.64 -7.22 -8.68
CA ASP A 79 -20.75 -6.10 -9.00
C ASP A 79 -19.31 -6.60 -9.15
N TYR A 80 -18.86 -7.51 -8.28
CA TYR A 80 -17.53 -8.11 -8.40
C TYR A 80 -17.39 -8.97 -9.66
N VAL A 81 -18.43 -9.72 -10.04
CA VAL A 81 -18.44 -10.46 -11.31
C VAL A 81 -18.33 -9.50 -12.50
N SER A 82 -19.08 -8.40 -12.47
CA SER A 82 -18.98 -7.35 -13.50
C SER A 82 -17.58 -6.74 -13.55
N LEU A 83 -16.99 -6.40 -12.40
CA LEU A 83 -15.63 -5.86 -12.31
C LEU A 83 -14.60 -6.83 -12.87
N ALA A 84 -14.65 -8.11 -12.49
CA ALA A 84 -13.74 -9.13 -13.00
C ALA A 84 -13.87 -9.29 -14.53
N GLY A 85 -15.09 -9.21 -15.07
CA GLY A 85 -15.34 -9.19 -16.51
C GLY A 85 -14.69 -7.98 -17.21
N LYS A 86 -14.80 -6.78 -16.62
CA LYS A 86 -14.14 -5.57 -17.15
C LYS A 86 -12.62 -5.68 -17.09
N VAL A 87 -12.06 -6.20 -15.99
CA VAL A 87 -10.62 -6.46 -15.86
C VAL A 87 -10.15 -7.46 -16.92
N SER A 88 -10.87 -8.57 -17.10
CA SER A 88 -10.57 -9.57 -18.14
C SER A 88 -10.56 -8.94 -19.53
N GLN A 89 -11.58 -8.14 -19.87
CA GLN A 89 -11.66 -7.47 -21.17
C GLN A 89 -10.50 -6.47 -21.38
N ALA A 90 -10.14 -5.71 -20.35
CA ALA A 90 -9.05 -4.75 -20.39
C ALA A 90 -7.66 -5.43 -20.44
N ALA A 91 -7.59 -6.69 -20.01
CA ALA A 91 -6.39 -7.51 -19.95
C ALA A 91 -6.13 -8.31 -21.23
N ILE A 92 -6.96 -8.17 -22.28
CA ILE A 92 -6.76 -8.89 -23.54
C ILE A 92 -5.44 -8.46 -24.19
N ASP A 93 -4.55 -9.42 -24.41
CA ASP A 93 -3.33 -9.22 -25.17
C ASP A 93 -3.65 -9.18 -26.67
N PRO A 94 -3.32 -8.08 -27.38
CA PRO A 94 -3.54 -7.99 -28.82
C PRO A 94 -2.82 -9.07 -29.63
N ALA A 95 -1.75 -9.67 -29.10
CA ALA A 95 -0.95 -10.66 -29.80
C ALA A 95 -1.68 -12.01 -29.98
N ASP A 96 -2.49 -12.43 -29.00
CA ASP A 96 -3.18 -13.73 -29.03
C ASP A 96 -4.70 -13.65 -28.78
N GLY A 97 -5.22 -12.46 -28.49
CA GLY A 97 -6.64 -12.21 -28.25
C GLY A 97 -7.16 -12.77 -26.93
N LYS A 98 -6.29 -13.16 -25.99
CA LYS A 98 -6.67 -13.74 -24.70
C LYS A 98 -6.38 -12.79 -23.55
N PRO A 99 -7.14 -12.85 -22.45
CA PRO A 99 -6.85 -12.07 -21.26
C PRO A 99 -5.61 -12.61 -20.52
N HIS A 100 -4.65 -11.73 -20.25
CA HIS A 100 -3.44 -12.03 -19.47
C HIS A 100 -3.33 -11.03 -18.32
N LEU A 101 -3.24 -11.54 -17.09
CA LEU A 101 -3.09 -10.72 -15.89
C LEU A 101 -1.89 -11.23 -15.09
N ASP A 102 -0.79 -10.49 -15.12
CA ASP A 102 0.44 -10.84 -14.42
C ASP A 102 0.37 -10.51 -12.93
N VAL A 103 -0.28 -9.38 -12.58
CA VAL A 103 -0.42 -8.94 -11.19
C VAL A 103 -1.81 -8.36 -10.95
N PHE A 104 -2.45 -8.81 -9.88
CA PHE A 104 -3.51 -8.03 -9.23
C PHE A 104 -2.98 -7.43 -7.94
N PHE A 105 -3.07 -6.12 -7.80
CA PHE A 105 -2.67 -5.38 -6.61
C PHE A 105 -3.90 -4.82 -5.87
N GLY A 106 -4.29 -5.53 -4.81
CA GLY A 106 -5.32 -5.12 -3.87
C GLY A 106 -4.85 -4.04 -2.91
N ASN A 107 -4.80 -2.78 -3.36
CA ASN A 107 -4.31 -1.66 -2.57
C ASN A 107 -5.39 -0.83 -1.90
N ALA A 108 -6.60 -0.78 -2.47
CA ALA A 108 -7.69 0.03 -1.93
C ALA A 108 -7.91 -0.27 -0.43
N GLY A 109 -8.01 0.81 0.34
CA GLY A 109 -8.28 0.73 1.75
C GLY A 109 -8.90 2.02 2.26
N ILE A 110 -9.78 1.89 3.25
CA ILE A 110 -10.36 3.02 3.97
C ILE A 110 -10.02 2.90 5.45
N LEU A 111 -9.72 4.05 6.04
CA LEU A 111 -9.55 4.23 7.47
C LEU A 111 -10.30 5.51 7.83
N LYS A 112 -11.18 5.42 8.83
CA LYS A 112 -11.81 6.59 9.43
C LYS A 112 -11.38 6.64 10.89
N ALA A 113 -10.66 7.70 11.24
CA ALA A 113 -10.23 7.94 12.61
C ALA A 113 -11.42 8.46 13.42
N THR A 114 -11.51 8.03 14.68
CA THR A 114 -12.46 8.63 15.63
C THR A 114 -11.71 9.53 16.61
N ALA A 115 -12.20 10.76 16.78
CA ALA A 115 -11.74 11.68 17.83
C ALA A 115 -12.38 11.39 19.20
N LYS A 116 -13.30 10.41 19.27
CA LYS A 116 -14.02 10.05 20.50
C LYS A 116 -13.08 9.44 21.55
N LYS A 117 -13.44 9.55 22.83
CA LYS A 117 -12.73 8.83 23.90
C LYS A 117 -12.82 7.31 23.65
N PRO A 118 -11.84 6.49 24.09
CA PRO A 118 -11.81 5.04 23.83
C PRO A 118 -13.14 4.31 24.12
N TYR A 119 -13.78 4.62 25.25
CA TYR A 119 -15.08 4.04 25.60
C TYR A 119 -16.17 4.39 24.59
N GLU A 120 -16.30 5.68 24.23
CA GLU A 120 -17.29 6.19 23.29
C GLU A 120 -17.08 5.64 21.87
N ALA A 121 -15.81 5.50 21.45
CA ALA A 121 -15.44 4.87 20.19
C ALA A 121 -15.92 3.42 20.08
N THR A 122 -15.94 2.70 21.20
CA THR A 122 -16.38 1.29 21.25
C THR A 122 -17.86 1.11 21.59
N LYS A 123 -18.50 2.09 22.24
CA LYS A 123 -19.92 2.05 22.62
C LYS A 123 -20.83 2.40 21.44
N ASP A 124 -20.49 3.47 20.71
CA ASP A 124 -21.33 4.05 19.66
C ASP A 124 -20.58 4.05 18.32
N PHE A 125 -20.13 2.85 17.92
CA PHE A 125 -19.47 2.66 16.62
C PHE A 125 -20.51 2.61 15.49
N ASP A 126 -20.13 3.10 14.31
CA ASP A 126 -20.99 3.17 13.14
C ASP A 126 -20.96 1.84 12.36
N LEU A 127 -22.12 1.18 12.25
CA LEU A 127 -22.25 -0.08 11.52
C LEU A 127 -22.00 0.07 10.02
N ALA A 128 -22.38 1.21 9.43
CA ALA A 128 -22.14 1.45 8.00
C ALA A 128 -20.63 1.59 7.73
N GLU A 129 -19.91 2.29 8.62
CA GLU A 129 -18.45 2.41 8.57
C GLU A 129 -17.76 1.05 8.79
N LEU A 130 -18.27 0.24 9.73
CA LEU A 130 -17.77 -1.11 9.97
C LEU A 130 -17.91 -1.96 8.71
N HIS A 131 -19.11 -2.03 8.13
CA HIS A 131 -19.37 -2.81 6.92
C HIS A 131 -18.54 -2.31 5.74
N ALA A 132 -18.46 -0.99 5.52
CA ALA A 132 -17.62 -0.43 4.48
C ALA A 132 -16.14 -0.82 4.67
N SER A 133 -15.64 -0.79 5.91
CA SER A 133 -14.25 -1.18 6.22
C SER A 133 -14.00 -2.64 5.89
N PHE A 134 -14.90 -3.55 6.27
CA PHE A 134 -14.79 -4.98 5.96
C PHE A 134 -14.89 -5.24 4.45
N ASN A 135 -15.79 -4.55 3.76
CA ASN A 135 -15.95 -4.69 2.31
C ASN A 135 -14.70 -4.23 1.56
N VAL A 136 -14.27 -2.98 1.76
CA VAL A 136 -13.12 -2.41 1.03
C VAL A 136 -11.81 -3.09 1.43
N ASN A 137 -11.52 -3.19 2.73
CA ASN A 137 -10.20 -3.62 3.18
C ASN A 137 -10.00 -5.13 3.07
N ALA A 138 -11.07 -5.93 3.07
CA ALA A 138 -10.97 -7.37 3.26
C ALA A 138 -11.76 -8.18 2.21
N ALA A 139 -13.08 -8.09 2.20
CA ALA A 139 -13.93 -8.92 1.34
C ALA A 139 -13.64 -8.71 -0.15
N ALA A 140 -13.37 -7.46 -0.57
CA ALA A 140 -12.97 -7.13 -1.92
C ALA A 140 -11.77 -7.95 -2.41
N ASN A 141 -10.72 -8.08 -1.58
CA ASN A 141 -9.53 -8.85 -1.95
C ASN A 141 -9.84 -10.34 -2.14
N ALA A 142 -10.64 -10.91 -1.23
CA ALA A 142 -11.09 -12.30 -1.33
C ALA A 142 -11.91 -12.56 -2.60
N MET A 143 -12.86 -11.66 -2.92
CA MET A 143 -13.72 -11.78 -4.10
C MET A 143 -12.93 -11.61 -5.39
N MET A 144 -12.03 -10.62 -5.46
CA MET A 144 -11.19 -10.41 -6.63
C MET A 144 -10.18 -11.55 -6.82
N PHE A 145 -9.61 -12.11 -5.74
CA PHE A 145 -8.79 -13.31 -5.84
C PHE A 145 -9.59 -14.46 -6.46
N LYS A 146 -10.77 -14.78 -5.90
CA LYS A 146 -11.63 -15.87 -6.39
C LYS A 146 -11.94 -15.72 -7.88
N LEU A 147 -12.27 -14.51 -8.34
CA LEU A 147 -12.74 -14.26 -9.71
C LEU A 147 -11.61 -14.13 -10.72
N LEU A 148 -10.45 -13.57 -10.33
CA LEU A 148 -9.31 -13.35 -11.23
C LEU A 148 -8.28 -14.47 -11.18
N LYS A 149 -8.37 -15.41 -10.22
CA LYS A 149 -7.48 -16.55 -10.09
C LYS A 149 -7.21 -17.27 -11.42
N PRO A 150 -8.21 -17.61 -12.28
CA PRO A 150 -7.93 -18.28 -13.54
C PRO A 150 -7.00 -17.50 -14.48
N LEU A 151 -7.09 -16.16 -14.49
CA LEU A 151 -6.21 -15.29 -15.30
C LEU A 151 -4.80 -15.21 -14.71
N LEU A 152 -4.70 -15.16 -13.38
CA LEU A 152 -3.42 -15.18 -12.69
C LEU A 152 -2.70 -16.52 -12.91
N GLU A 153 -3.42 -17.64 -12.83
CA GLU A 153 -2.86 -18.97 -13.11
C GLU A 153 -2.33 -19.09 -14.54
N SER A 154 -3.12 -18.67 -15.53
CA SER A 154 -2.72 -18.79 -16.95
C SER A 154 -1.49 -17.95 -17.27
N SER A 155 -1.31 -16.83 -16.58
CA SER A 155 -0.21 -15.89 -16.79
C SER A 155 1.00 -16.16 -15.88
N GLN A 156 0.94 -17.21 -15.04
CA GLN A 156 1.89 -17.43 -13.93
C GLN A 156 2.06 -16.18 -13.05
N GLY A 157 0.96 -15.43 -12.92
CA GLY A 157 0.86 -14.18 -12.20
C GLY A 157 0.75 -14.36 -10.69
N ARG A 158 0.59 -13.24 -10.00
CA ARG A 158 0.56 -13.18 -8.53
C ARG A 158 -0.46 -12.18 -8.02
N PHE A 159 -0.96 -12.44 -6.81
CA PHE A 159 -1.85 -11.55 -6.09
C PHE A 159 -1.07 -10.83 -4.99
N VAL A 160 -0.94 -9.51 -5.11
CA VAL A 160 -0.30 -8.66 -4.12
C VAL A 160 -1.37 -7.83 -3.43
N PHE A 161 -1.26 -7.56 -2.13
CA PHE A 161 -2.20 -6.67 -1.45
C PHE A 161 -1.57 -5.87 -0.33
N THR A 162 -2.14 -4.70 -0.04
CA THR A 162 -1.70 -3.85 1.06
C THR A 162 -2.35 -4.27 2.37
N THR A 163 -1.53 -4.53 3.39
CA THR A 163 -1.95 -4.73 4.80
C THR A 163 -1.37 -3.62 5.69
N SER A 164 -1.60 -3.70 7.00
CA SER A 164 -1.15 -2.72 7.98
C SER A 164 -0.74 -3.43 9.28
N PRO A 165 0.23 -2.91 10.06
CA PRO A 165 0.59 -3.51 11.33
C PRO A 165 -0.53 -3.42 12.37
N THR A 166 -1.53 -2.54 12.16
CA THR A 166 -2.74 -2.43 13.00
C THR A 166 -3.70 -3.61 12.85
N SER A 167 -3.45 -4.53 11.91
CA SER A 167 -4.31 -5.68 11.65
C SER A 167 -4.27 -6.67 12.83
N GLY A 168 -5.37 -6.78 13.58
CA GLY A 168 -5.60 -7.89 14.55
C GLY A 168 -4.56 -8.10 15.65
N ARG A 169 -3.60 -7.19 15.79
CA ARG A 169 -2.37 -7.36 16.58
C ARG A 169 -2.32 -6.46 17.80
N THR A 170 -3.04 -5.34 17.74
CA THR A 170 -3.23 -4.41 18.85
C THR A 170 -4.68 -3.96 18.85
N ALA A 171 -5.34 -4.03 20.00
CA ALA A 171 -6.69 -3.51 20.19
C ALA A 171 -6.65 -1.97 20.27
N ASP A 172 -6.42 -1.31 19.13
CA ASP A 172 -6.39 0.14 19.06
C ASP A 172 -7.83 0.70 18.98
N THR A 173 -8.28 1.25 20.10
CA THR A 173 -9.61 1.85 20.25
C THR A 173 -9.84 3.06 19.34
N LYS A 174 -8.79 3.65 18.74
CA LYS A 174 -8.92 4.73 17.75
C LYS A 174 -9.44 4.24 16.39
N TYR A 175 -9.26 2.94 16.08
CA TYR A 175 -9.55 2.40 14.76
C TYR A 175 -10.20 1.00 14.79
N PRO A 176 -11.31 0.79 15.54
CA PRO A 176 -11.87 -0.54 15.74
C PRO A 176 -12.29 -1.21 14.43
N SER A 177 -12.98 -0.50 13.53
CA SER A 177 -13.41 -1.01 12.23
C SER A 177 -12.24 -1.33 11.30
N TYR A 178 -11.24 -0.45 11.25
CA TYR A 178 -10.05 -0.65 10.43
C TYR A 178 -9.20 -1.83 10.92
N GLY A 179 -8.82 -1.84 12.20
CA GLY A 179 -7.97 -2.89 12.77
C GLY A 179 -8.58 -4.29 12.67
N SER A 180 -9.90 -4.39 12.91
CA SER A 180 -10.64 -5.66 12.74
C SER A 180 -10.77 -6.07 11.26
N SER A 181 -11.04 -5.14 10.34
CA SER A 181 -11.09 -5.44 8.91
C SER A 181 -9.75 -5.94 8.35
N LYS A 182 -8.63 -5.38 8.81
CA LYS A 182 -7.29 -5.84 8.41
C LYS A 182 -6.93 -7.19 9.06
N ALA A 183 -7.45 -7.48 10.26
CA ALA A 183 -7.34 -8.81 10.87
C ALA A 183 -8.07 -9.87 10.03
N TYR A 184 -9.30 -9.57 9.59
CA TYR A 184 -10.04 -10.40 8.63
C TYR A 184 -9.18 -10.60 7.38
N GLN A 185 -8.70 -9.51 6.77
CA GLN A 185 -7.97 -9.54 5.51
C GLN A 185 -6.79 -10.52 5.59
N GLU A 186 -5.91 -10.37 6.59
CA GLU A 186 -4.75 -11.25 6.70
C GLU A 186 -5.12 -12.71 6.95
N GLN A 187 -6.11 -12.97 7.81
CA GLN A 187 -6.54 -14.34 8.09
C GLN A 187 -7.12 -15.01 6.84
N PHE A 188 -8.02 -14.32 6.14
CA PHE A 188 -8.68 -14.89 4.97
C PHE A 188 -7.72 -15.05 3.79
N MET A 189 -6.88 -14.04 3.52
CA MET A 189 -5.85 -14.13 2.49
C MET A 189 -4.80 -15.20 2.83
N GLY A 190 -4.51 -15.44 4.12
CA GLY A 190 -3.66 -16.55 4.56
C GLY A 190 -4.24 -17.92 4.21
N CYS A 191 -5.55 -18.12 4.42
CA CYS A 191 -6.25 -19.33 3.97
C CYS A 191 -6.17 -19.50 2.45
N LEU A 192 -6.37 -18.42 1.68
CA LEU A 192 -6.26 -18.45 0.23
C LEU A 192 -4.83 -18.80 -0.22
N ALA A 193 -3.81 -18.20 0.42
CA ALA A 193 -2.41 -18.50 0.13
C ALA A 193 -2.07 -19.98 0.36
N ALA A 194 -2.56 -20.56 1.46
CA ALA A 194 -2.32 -21.96 1.80
C ALA A 194 -3.08 -22.94 0.90
N GLY A 195 -4.30 -22.59 0.48
CA GLY A 195 -5.16 -23.45 -0.33
C GLY A 195 -4.91 -23.38 -1.84
N ASN A 196 -4.15 -22.40 -2.33
CA ASN A 196 -3.96 -22.13 -3.76
C ASN A 196 -2.47 -21.93 -4.09
N PRO A 197 -1.62 -22.97 -3.95
CA PRO A 197 -0.15 -22.86 -4.13
C PRO A 197 0.30 -22.42 -5.52
N GLU A 198 -0.57 -22.51 -6.52
CA GLU A 198 -0.36 -22.13 -7.91
C GLU A 198 -0.47 -20.62 -8.17
N VAL A 199 -1.18 -19.87 -7.32
CA VAL A 199 -1.20 -18.40 -7.37
C VAL A 199 -0.55 -17.84 -6.11
N PRO A 200 0.67 -17.28 -6.19
CA PRO A 200 1.30 -16.63 -5.06
C PRO A 200 0.43 -15.49 -4.51
N VAL A 201 0.14 -15.55 -3.21
CA VAL A 201 -0.53 -14.48 -2.46
C VAL A 201 0.51 -13.82 -1.54
N LEU A 202 0.75 -12.53 -1.77
CA LEU A 202 1.80 -11.74 -1.11
C LEU A 202 1.19 -10.49 -0.47
N ALA A 203 1.57 -10.22 0.77
CA ALA A 203 1.12 -9.01 1.46
C ALA A 203 2.25 -8.01 1.60
N PHE A 204 1.92 -6.74 1.40
CA PHE A 204 2.83 -5.62 1.57
C PHE A 204 2.31 -4.70 2.67
N ASP A 205 3.16 -4.42 3.64
CA ASP A 205 2.92 -3.42 4.67
C ASP A 205 3.86 -2.23 4.42
N PRO A 206 3.33 -1.08 3.97
CA PRO A 206 4.15 0.07 3.57
C PRO A 206 4.79 0.80 4.75
N GLY A 207 4.50 0.40 5.99
CA GLY A 207 4.93 1.14 7.16
C GLY A 207 4.23 2.50 7.27
N ARG A 208 4.91 3.46 7.87
CA ARG A 208 4.37 4.80 8.07
C ARG A 208 4.67 5.68 6.87
N LEU A 209 3.61 6.17 6.22
CA LEU A 209 3.69 7.12 5.11
C LEU A 209 3.13 8.48 5.48
N ASP A 210 3.80 9.52 4.98
CA ASP A 210 3.31 10.89 4.90
C ASP A 210 2.28 10.95 3.78
N ALA A 211 1.00 10.84 4.11
CA ALA A 211 -0.09 11.07 3.18
C ALA A 211 -0.99 12.19 3.72
N THR A 212 -0.78 13.36 3.14
CA THR A 212 -1.59 14.58 3.14
C THR A 212 -3.05 14.40 3.59
N GLY A 213 -3.49 15.22 4.56
CA GLY A 213 -4.85 15.23 5.13
C GLY A 213 -4.98 14.37 6.39
N VAL A 214 -5.17 13.06 6.22
CA VAL A 214 -5.48 12.11 7.32
C VAL A 214 -4.33 11.99 8.34
N ARG A 215 -3.08 12.08 7.87
CA ARG A 215 -1.90 12.01 8.76
C ARG A 215 -1.76 13.26 9.64
N ALA A 216 -2.07 14.44 9.09
CA ALA A 216 -2.01 15.70 9.82
C ALA A 216 -3.02 15.73 10.99
N GLU A 217 -4.21 15.16 10.80
CA GLU A 217 -5.20 14.99 11.87
C GLU A 217 -4.75 14.00 12.95
N ALA A 218 -4.16 12.87 12.54
CA ALA A 218 -3.72 11.83 13.47
C ALA A 218 -2.43 12.20 14.24
N TYR A 219 -1.56 13.03 13.64
CA TYR A 219 -0.24 13.41 14.15
C TYR A 219 0.07 14.89 13.88
N PRO A 220 -0.64 15.85 14.50
CA PRO A 220 -0.47 17.29 14.23
C PRO A 220 0.91 17.84 14.61
N GLN A 221 1.72 17.08 15.35
CA GLN A 221 3.03 17.51 15.86
C GLN A 221 4.19 17.04 14.99
N GLU A 222 3.87 16.26 13.97
CA GLU A 222 4.81 15.81 12.95
C GLU A 222 5.21 16.97 12.04
N VAL A 223 6.40 16.91 11.46
CA VAL A 223 6.92 17.93 10.53
C VAL A 223 6.73 17.41 9.11
N PRO A 224 6.35 18.25 8.13
CA PRO A 224 6.36 17.82 6.74
C PRO A 224 7.70 17.18 6.34
N GLY A 225 7.63 16.00 5.72
CA GLY A 225 8.81 15.25 5.31
C GLY A 225 9.51 14.51 6.45
N ALA A 226 8.90 14.43 7.63
CA ALA A 226 9.36 13.55 8.70
C ALA A 226 9.13 12.07 8.36
N GLN A 227 8.13 11.72 7.55
CA GLN A 227 7.97 10.37 7.01
C GLN A 227 8.19 10.32 5.49
N PRO A 228 8.47 9.14 4.93
CA PRO A 228 8.39 8.92 3.50
C PRO A 228 6.98 9.22 2.98
N GLY A 229 6.88 9.99 1.91
CA GLY A 229 5.67 10.04 1.11
C GLY A 229 5.45 8.74 0.32
N PRO A 230 4.31 8.58 -0.36
CA PRO A 230 4.03 7.34 -1.09
C PRO A 230 4.99 7.08 -2.25
N SER A 231 5.57 8.13 -2.84
CA SER A 231 6.60 8.03 -3.88
C SER A 231 8.00 7.71 -3.34
N ASP A 232 8.17 7.58 -2.02
CA ASP A 232 9.46 7.40 -1.35
C ASP A 232 9.69 5.95 -0.86
N ILE A 233 8.77 5.01 -1.12
CA ILE A 233 8.85 3.60 -0.65
C ILE A 233 8.37 2.53 -1.67
N LEU A 234 8.44 2.84 -2.95
CA LEU A 234 7.92 2.02 -4.04
C LEU A 234 8.76 0.78 -4.33
N GLU A 235 10.07 0.83 -4.10
CA GLU A 235 10.99 -0.21 -4.57
C GLU A 235 10.67 -1.60 -3.98
N PRO A 236 10.47 -1.78 -2.65
CA PRO A 236 10.10 -3.08 -2.10
C PRO A 236 8.80 -3.65 -2.68
N LEU A 237 7.82 -2.78 -2.97
CA LEU A 237 6.54 -3.19 -3.52
C LEU A 237 6.66 -3.64 -4.98
N LEU A 238 7.42 -2.92 -5.81
CA LEU A 238 7.63 -3.28 -7.21
C LEU A 238 8.38 -4.61 -7.34
N LEU A 239 9.34 -4.91 -6.45
CA LEU A 239 9.98 -6.22 -6.42
C LEU A 239 8.98 -7.35 -6.14
N LEU A 240 7.99 -7.14 -5.26
CA LEU A 240 6.95 -8.15 -5.05
C LEU A 240 6.13 -8.41 -6.31
N MET A 241 6.03 -7.44 -7.21
CA MET A 241 5.30 -7.56 -8.48
C MET A 241 6.15 -8.20 -9.60
N ALA A 242 7.45 -7.91 -9.63
CA ALA A 242 8.32 -8.23 -10.77
C ALA A 242 8.55 -9.73 -11.01
N ARG A 243 8.66 -10.12 -12.29
CA ARG A 243 8.67 -11.52 -12.74
C ARG A 243 9.91 -12.27 -12.25
N ASP A 244 11.03 -11.58 -12.23
CA ASP A 244 12.37 -12.07 -11.90
C ASP A 244 12.64 -12.16 -10.39
N THR A 245 11.72 -11.69 -9.56
CA THR A 245 11.84 -11.81 -8.10
C THR A 245 11.46 -13.22 -7.64
N ASP A 246 12.41 -13.90 -6.98
CA ASP A 246 12.12 -15.16 -6.29
C ASP A 246 11.23 -14.91 -5.06
N ILE A 247 9.95 -15.20 -5.26
CA ILE A 247 8.91 -15.07 -4.25
C ILE A 247 8.56 -16.39 -3.58
N ALA A 248 9.27 -17.50 -3.86
CA ALA A 248 8.91 -18.82 -3.32
C ALA A 248 8.81 -18.80 -1.79
N ASN A 249 9.78 -18.16 -1.14
CA ASN A 249 9.80 -18.01 0.30
C ASN A 249 8.84 -16.92 0.82
N LEU A 250 8.28 -16.06 -0.02
CA LEU A 250 7.41 -14.94 0.37
C LEU A 250 5.91 -15.27 0.29
N ARG A 251 5.55 -16.41 -0.31
CA ARG A 251 4.16 -16.89 -0.41
C ARG A 251 3.53 -16.98 0.97
N GLY A 252 2.35 -16.39 1.13
CA GLY A 252 1.64 -16.39 2.42
C GLY A 252 2.33 -15.57 3.51
N HIS A 253 3.25 -14.67 3.15
CA HIS A 253 3.93 -13.78 4.08
C HIS A 253 3.58 -12.33 3.83
N VAL A 254 3.79 -11.52 4.87
CA VAL A 254 3.82 -10.08 4.82
C VAL A 254 5.26 -9.62 4.74
N VAL A 255 5.56 -8.83 3.71
CA VAL A 255 6.79 -8.04 3.62
C VAL A 255 6.48 -6.66 4.17
N GLN A 256 7.15 -6.32 5.26
CA GLN A 256 6.91 -5.11 6.04
C GLN A 256 8.06 -4.14 5.91
N VAL A 257 7.73 -2.90 5.56
CA VAL A 257 8.64 -1.76 5.58
C VAL A 257 8.58 -1.15 6.97
N ASN A 258 9.66 -1.30 7.73
CA ASN A 258 9.79 -0.65 9.03
C ASN A 258 10.73 0.54 8.90
N ASN A 259 10.22 1.75 9.09
CA ASN A 259 11.02 2.95 9.01
C ASN A 259 12.11 2.95 10.11
N VAL A 260 13.34 3.33 9.76
CA VAL A 260 14.40 3.59 10.74
C VAL A 260 14.21 5.00 11.27
N GLU A 261 14.02 5.13 12.57
CA GLU A 261 13.81 6.43 13.21
C GLU A 261 15.13 7.15 13.49
N ASP A 262 15.06 8.47 13.48
CA ASP A 262 16.10 9.42 13.87
C ASP A 262 15.48 10.52 14.74
N ILE A 263 16.32 11.35 15.36
CA ILE A 263 15.89 12.48 16.18
C ILE A 263 16.41 13.78 15.56
N ASP A 264 15.49 14.71 15.29
CA ASP A 264 15.87 16.01 14.76
C ASP A 264 16.49 16.95 15.82
N VAL A 265 16.96 18.12 15.39
CA VAL A 265 17.61 19.12 16.27
C VAL A 265 16.69 19.65 17.37
N LYS A 266 15.36 19.45 17.26
CA LYS A 266 14.34 19.84 18.25
C LYS A 266 13.88 18.66 19.11
N GLY A 267 14.52 17.49 18.99
CA GLY A 267 14.18 16.30 19.76
C GLY A 267 12.95 15.53 19.26
N ARG A 268 12.45 15.84 18.05
CA ARG A 268 11.27 15.18 17.47
C ARG A 268 11.71 13.91 16.73
N ARG A 269 10.86 12.87 16.76
CA ARG A 269 11.06 11.63 16.00
C ARG A 269 10.78 11.87 14.52
N VAL A 270 11.76 11.57 13.68
CA VAL A 270 11.66 11.62 12.22
C VAL A 270 12.18 10.32 11.63
N ASN A 271 11.95 10.08 10.35
CA ASN A 271 12.61 8.95 9.67
C ASN A 271 13.99 9.36 9.20
N LYS A 272 14.92 8.43 9.41
CA LYS A 272 16.32 8.58 9.06
C LYS A 272 16.45 8.71 7.55
N ARG A 273 16.94 9.86 7.12
CA ARG A 273 17.32 10.13 5.73
C ARG A 273 18.78 9.76 5.54
N VAL A 274 19.12 9.15 4.41
CA VAL A 274 20.48 8.75 4.08
C VAL A 274 20.81 9.23 2.67
N LYS A 275 21.98 9.84 2.54
CA LYS A 275 22.58 10.19 1.26
C LYS A 275 23.58 9.10 0.89
N GLU A 276 23.36 8.49 -0.26
CA GLU A 276 24.22 7.45 -0.80
C GLU A 276 25.48 8.05 -1.45
N ALA A 277 26.48 7.21 -1.69
CA ALA A 277 27.77 7.63 -2.25
C ALA A 277 27.64 8.22 -3.67
N ASP A 278 26.60 7.83 -4.43
CA ASP A 278 26.28 8.36 -5.76
C ASP A 278 25.51 9.70 -5.71
N GLY A 279 25.24 10.22 -4.50
CA GLY A 279 24.53 11.46 -4.28
C GLY A 279 23.01 11.33 -4.23
N SER A 280 22.45 10.14 -4.50
CA SER A 280 21.03 9.87 -4.32
C SER A 280 20.63 9.94 -2.83
N GLU A 281 19.38 10.28 -2.55
CA GLU A 281 18.87 10.44 -1.19
C GLU A 281 17.58 9.65 -1.02
N GLY A 282 17.47 8.92 0.08
CA GLY A 282 16.30 8.12 0.42
C GLY A 282 16.07 8.01 1.92
N PHE A 283 15.08 7.23 2.31
CA PHE A 283 14.83 6.90 3.70
C PHE A 283 15.40 5.54 4.05
N ALA A 284 16.09 5.45 5.19
CA ALA A 284 16.53 4.17 5.72
C ALA A 284 15.33 3.39 6.26
N VAL A 285 15.19 2.16 5.81
CA VAL A 285 14.14 1.22 6.23
C VAL A 285 14.73 -0.16 6.50
N ILE A 286 14.05 -0.90 7.36
CA ILE A 286 14.31 -2.29 7.66
C ILE A 286 13.17 -3.09 7.04
N ILE A 287 13.50 -4.04 6.18
CA ILE A 287 12.52 -4.98 5.65
C ILE A 287 12.42 -6.18 6.58
N LYS A 288 11.22 -6.39 7.11
CA LYS A 288 10.88 -7.58 7.86
C LYS A 288 9.95 -8.48 7.06
N LYS A 289 10.02 -9.77 7.35
CA LYS A 289 9.11 -10.76 6.76
C LYS A 289 8.49 -11.59 7.87
N ARG A 290 7.19 -11.80 7.79
CA ARG A 290 6.45 -12.66 8.72
C ARG A 290 5.32 -13.41 8.02
N PRO A 291 4.87 -14.57 8.52
CA PRO A 291 3.69 -15.22 7.97
C PRO A 291 2.43 -14.34 8.08
N LEU A 292 1.47 -14.54 7.19
CA LEU A 292 0.12 -13.99 7.33
C LEU A 292 -0.53 -14.51 8.61
N ALA A 293 -1.30 -13.64 9.27
CA ALA A 293 -1.99 -13.95 10.54
C ALA A 293 -1.07 -14.36 11.72
N SER A 294 0.25 -14.16 11.59
CA SER A 294 1.21 -14.38 12.67
C SER A 294 1.04 -13.36 13.82
N ARG A 295 1.53 -13.69 15.01
CA ARG A 295 1.40 -12.85 16.22
C ARG A 295 2.23 -11.56 16.11
N PRO A 296 1.89 -10.50 16.89
CA PRO A 296 2.71 -9.29 16.95
C PRO A 296 4.14 -9.60 17.40
N GLY A 297 5.14 -9.02 16.72
CA GLY A 297 6.56 -9.22 17.04
C GLY A 297 7.22 -10.43 16.36
N GLU A 298 6.43 -11.32 15.74
CA GLU A 298 6.97 -12.34 14.84
C GLU A 298 7.36 -11.69 13.51
N GLY A 299 8.61 -11.85 13.11
CA GLY A 299 9.11 -11.37 11.83
C GLY A 299 10.62 -11.25 11.82
N ASP A 300 11.25 -11.93 10.88
CA ASP A 300 12.70 -11.92 10.72
C ASP A 300 13.10 -10.66 9.95
N VAL A 301 14.19 -10.03 10.38
CA VAL A 301 14.84 -8.99 9.57
C VAL A 301 15.47 -9.66 8.37
N VAL A 302 15.03 -9.25 7.18
CA VAL A 302 15.51 -9.81 5.90
C VAL A 302 16.55 -8.90 5.26
N SER A 303 16.37 -7.58 5.40
CA SER A 303 17.27 -6.58 4.79
C SER A 303 17.18 -5.23 5.49
N CYS A 304 18.22 -4.41 5.33
CA CYS A 304 18.23 -2.97 5.63
C CYS A 304 18.62 -2.24 4.33
N PHE A 305 17.96 -1.09 4.05
CA PHE A 305 18.12 -0.40 2.77
C PHE A 305 17.69 1.06 2.85
N VAL A 306 18.11 1.85 1.86
CA VAL A 306 17.74 3.26 1.67
C VAL A 306 16.95 3.44 0.37
N THR A 307 15.73 3.98 0.44
CA THR A 307 14.79 4.18 -0.68
C THR A 307 15.18 5.27 -1.69
N SER A 308 16.44 5.29 -2.11
CA SER A 308 17.00 6.40 -2.89
C SER A 308 16.56 6.45 -4.36
N HIS A 309 15.92 5.38 -4.87
CA HIS A 309 15.52 5.27 -6.29
C HIS A 309 14.01 5.46 -6.49
N SER A 310 13.24 5.36 -5.42
CA SER A 310 11.78 5.42 -5.37
C SER A 310 11.19 6.58 -6.14
N ARG A 311 11.73 7.78 -5.90
CA ARG A 311 11.26 9.02 -6.51
C ARG A 311 11.61 9.10 -7.99
N ALA A 312 12.77 8.57 -8.38
CA ALA A 312 13.17 8.52 -9.78
C ALA A 312 12.23 7.63 -10.62
N LEU A 313 11.70 6.55 -10.04
CA LEU A 313 10.73 5.68 -10.73
C LEU A 313 9.46 6.43 -11.14
N VAL A 314 9.03 7.41 -10.36
CA VAL A 314 7.86 8.26 -10.69
C VAL A 314 8.26 9.56 -11.41
N GLY A 315 9.53 9.72 -11.79
CA GLY A 315 10.03 10.95 -12.41
C GLY A 315 9.95 12.18 -11.49
N ALA A 316 9.95 11.99 -10.17
CA ALA A 316 9.94 13.08 -9.20
C ALA A 316 11.36 13.57 -8.88
N ASP A 317 11.47 14.85 -8.51
CA ASP A 317 12.70 15.45 -8.02
C ASP A 317 13.25 14.68 -6.80
N PRO A 318 14.56 14.75 -6.50
CA PRO A 318 15.15 14.20 -5.27
C PRO A 318 14.40 14.62 -4.01
N LEU A 319 14.67 13.92 -2.89
CA LEU A 319 14.03 14.26 -1.62
C LEU A 319 14.21 15.76 -1.30
N PRO A 320 13.12 16.50 -1.01
CA PRO A 320 13.25 17.89 -0.63
C PRO A 320 14.05 18.00 0.67
N PRO A 321 14.86 19.05 0.84
CA PRO A 321 15.67 19.22 2.04
C PRO A 321 14.77 19.24 3.28
N TYR A 322 15.15 18.45 4.28
CA TYR A 322 14.46 18.46 5.56
C TYR A 322 14.73 19.79 6.27
N ASP A 323 13.67 20.53 6.61
CA ASP A 323 13.78 21.73 7.45
C ASP A 323 13.58 21.35 8.92
N PRO A 324 14.66 21.16 9.70
CA PRO A 324 14.55 20.81 11.11
C PRO A 324 13.96 21.96 11.95
N ASN A 325 13.87 23.17 11.40
CA ASN A 325 13.25 24.31 12.07
C ASN A 325 11.80 24.56 11.62
N GLY A 326 11.32 23.80 10.62
CA GLY A 326 10.02 23.94 10.01
C GLY A 326 8.85 23.76 10.98
N LYS A 327 7.72 24.36 10.58
CA LYS A 327 6.45 24.26 11.29
C LYS A 327 5.92 22.82 11.28
N THR A 328 5.22 22.41 12.34
CA THR A 328 4.51 21.14 12.38
C THR A 328 3.31 21.15 11.43
N LEU A 329 2.77 19.97 11.09
CA LEU A 329 1.54 19.84 10.31
C LEU A 329 0.39 20.61 10.97
N GLY A 330 0.27 20.57 12.30
CA GLY A 330 -0.74 21.32 13.03
C GLY A 330 -0.56 22.83 12.93
N GLU A 331 0.68 23.33 13.00
CA GLU A 331 0.99 24.74 12.78
C GLU A 331 0.71 25.19 11.33
N ILE A 332 0.90 24.30 10.35
CA ILE A 332 0.64 24.59 8.93
C ILE A 332 -0.86 24.58 8.63
N TYR A 333 -1.58 23.58 9.14
CA TYR A 333 -3.01 23.40 8.90
C TYR A 333 -3.90 24.11 9.92
N GLY A 334 -3.32 24.87 10.85
CA GLY A 334 -4.07 25.57 11.90
C GLY A 334 -4.81 24.63 12.85
N LEU A 335 -4.34 23.39 13.00
CA LEU A 335 -4.91 22.43 13.93
C LEU A 335 -4.46 22.79 15.34
N PRO A 336 -5.36 22.77 16.34
CA PRO A 336 -5.04 23.23 17.69
C PRO A 336 -3.84 22.47 18.26
N SER A 337 -2.89 23.23 18.81
CA SER A 337 -1.65 22.75 19.45
C SER A 337 -1.89 21.94 20.74
N GLU A 338 -3.14 21.78 21.17
CA GLU A 338 -3.57 21.07 22.39
C GLU A 338 -3.29 19.55 22.39
N GLN A 339 -2.59 19.04 21.38
CA GLN A 339 -2.07 17.67 21.34
C GLN A 339 -0.53 17.60 21.45
N ILE A 340 0.12 18.41 22.31
CA ILE A 340 1.48 18.12 22.80
C ILE A 340 1.51 18.04 24.32
N GLY A 341 1.80 16.84 24.81
CA GLY A 341 2.74 16.65 25.92
C GLY A 341 2.24 16.87 27.34
N ASN A 342 1.38 15.97 27.83
CA ASN A 342 1.51 15.23 29.10
C ASN A 342 0.14 14.91 29.71
N LYS A 343 -0.25 13.63 29.66
CA LYS A 343 -0.35 12.77 30.85
C LYS A 343 -0.79 11.37 30.43
N MET A 344 -0.13 10.36 31.01
CA MET A 344 -0.76 9.07 31.22
C MET A 344 -2.09 9.30 31.93
N ALA A 345 -3.18 8.82 31.33
CA ALA A 345 -4.49 8.58 31.97
C ALA A 345 -5.21 9.83 32.57
N PRO A 346 -6.52 9.74 32.89
CA PRO A 346 -7.55 10.47 32.16
C PRO A 346 -8.34 11.47 33.03
N VAL A 347 -9.09 12.35 32.39
CA VAL A 347 -10.41 12.81 32.87
C VAL A 347 -11.38 12.82 31.70
#